data_AF-A0A4Y2SJF7-F1
#
_entry.id   AF-A0A4Y2SJF7-F1
#
_cell.length_a   1.000
_cell.length_b   1.000
_cell.length_c   1.000
_cell.angle_alpha   90.00
_cell.angle_beta   90.00
_cell.angle_gamma   90.00
#
_symmetry.space_group_name_H-M   'P 1'
#
loop_
_entity.id
_entity.type
_entity.pdbx_description
1 polymer ?
#
loop_
_entity_poly.entity_id
_entity_poly.type
_entity_poly.pdbx_seq_one_letter_code
_entity_poly.pdbx_strand_id
1 'polypeptide(L)'
;MATSYYTFLKAGKDPTNPSSYRPIALTSCLCKLLENDQPQTCLLLETNFLPSMPKWFPERSVDQTIYVETDIRLCILQRKTSAAIFFDIEKAYDRTWRYGIA
;
A
#
# COMPACT_ATOMS: atom_id res chain seq x y z
N MET A 1 10.71 26.18 -1.32
CA MET A 1 10.86 25.25 -2.47
C MET A 1 9.46 24.98 -3.02
N ALA A 2 9.18 25.33 -4.27
CA ALA A 2 7.87 25.13 -4.87
C ALA A 2 7.71 23.66 -5.26
N THR A 3 6.96 22.89 -4.46
CA THR A 3 6.59 21.51 -4.81
C THR A 3 5.52 21.58 -5.89
N SER A 4 5.87 21.19 -7.12
CA SER A 4 4.89 21.08 -8.21
C SER A 4 4.01 19.85 -7.99
N TYR A 5 2.71 19.98 -8.24
CA TYR A 5 1.73 18.90 -8.11
C TYR A 5 1.21 18.51 -9.49
N TYR A 6 1.20 17.21 -9.78
CA TYR A 6 0.59 16.63 -10.96
C TYR A 6 -0.60 15.77 -10.55
N THR A 7 -1.74 15.89 -11.23
CA THR A 7 -2.96 15.16 -10.85
C THR A 7 -3.31 14.09 -11.89
N PHE A 8 -3.66 12.89 -11.41
CA PHE A 8 -4.09 11.77 -12.26
C PHE A 8 -5.54 11.38 -11.99
N LEU A 9 -6.39 11.30 -13.02
CA LEU A 9 -7.82 11.01 -12.86
C LEU A 9 -8.06 9.54 -12.49
N LYS A 10 -8.91 9.28 -11.49
CA LYS A 10 -9.35 7.91 -11.16
C LYS A 10 -10.23 7.38 -12.29
N ALA A 11 -9.99 6.13 -12.70
CA ALA A 11 -10.79 5.47 -13.74
C ALA A 11 -12.29 5.48 -13.37
N GLY A 12 -13.14 5.86 -14.33
CA GLY A 12 -14.60 5.86 -14.18
C GLY A 12 -15.18 6.96 -13.29
N LYS A 13 -14.41 8.02 -12.95
CA LYS A 13 -14.91 9.17 -12.17
C LYS A 13 -15.01 10.45 -13.00
N ASP A 14 -15.90 11.34 -12.57
CA ASP A 14 -16.16 12.60 -13.25
C ASP A 14 -14.92 13.52 -13.26
N PRO A 15 -14.50 14.04 -14.42
CA PRO A 15 -13.32 14.89 -14.56
C PRO A 15 -13.54 16.32 -14.04
N THR A 16 -14.78 16.75 -13.85
CA THR A 16 -15.11 18.08 -13.33
C THR A 16 -14.93 18.21 -11.81
N ASN A 17 -14.87 17.08 -11.09
CA ASN A 17 -14.74 17.08 -9.64
C ASN A 17 -13.27 16.92 -9.21
N PRO A 18 -12.68 17.86 -8.45
CA PRO A 18 -11.29 17.78 -8.02
C PRO A 18 -10.99 16.57 -7.10
N SER A 19 -12.00 16.02 -6.42
CA SER A 19 -11.84 14.81 -5.59
C SER A 19 -11.67 13.51 -6.40
N SER A 20 -11.96 13.56 -7.70
CA SER A 20 -11.76 12.45 -8.64
C SER A 20 -10.31 12.20 -8.99
N TYR A 21 -9.41 13.13 -8.66
CA TYR A 21 -8.00 13.04 -8.98
C TYR A 21 -7.17 12.44 -7.83
N ARG A 22 -6.02 11.87 -8.19
CA ARG A 22 -4.95 11.44 -7.30
C ARG A 22 -3.81 12.46 -7.42
N PRO A 23 -3.50 13.23 -6.38
CA PRO A 23 -2.36 14.15 -6.42
C PRO A 23 -1.05 13.36 -6.33
N ILE A 24 -0.08 13.72 -7.18
CA ILE A 24 1.29 13.22 -7.16
C ILE A 24 2.18 14.43 -6.90
N ALA A 25 2.87 14.41 -5.75
CA ALA A 25 3.87 15.42 -5.44
C ALA A 25 5.15 15.11 -6.24
N LEU A 26 5.55 16.01 -7.12
CA LEU A 26 6.80 15.89 -7.85
C LEU A 26 7.93 16.39 -6.95
N THR A 27 8.68 15.46 -6.38
CA THR A 27 9.90 15.74 -5.64
C THR A 27 11.04 16.07 -6.60
N SER A 28 12.02 16.85 -6.13
CA SER A 28 13.21 17.17 -6.92
C SER A 28 14.04 15.91 -7.20
N CYS A 29 14.88 15.93 -8.25
CA CYS A 29 15.72 14.77 -8.60
C CYS A 29 16.62 14.33 -7.43
N LEU A 30 17.08 15.28 -6.59
CA LEU A 30 17.87 14.97 -5.40
C LEU A 30 17.08 14.18 -4.36
N CYS A 31 15.82 14.54 -4.10
CA CYS A 31 14.97 13.79 -3.18
C CYS A 31 14.74 12.34 -3.66
N LYS A 32 14.55 12.14 -4.97
CA LYS A 32 14.39 10.80 -5.56
C LYS A 32 15.64 9.94 -5.42
N LEU A 33 16.83 10.53 -5.48
CA LEU A 33 18.08 9.80 -5.25
C LEU A 33 18.18 9.35 -3.79
N LEU A 34 17.82 10.22 -2.83
CA LEU A 34 17.81 9.86 -1.41
C LEU A 34 16.80 8.76 -1.08
N GLU A 35 15.61 8.78 -1.70
CA GLU A 35 14.61 7.71 -1.55
C GLU A 35 15.12 6.33 -2.03
N ASN A 36 16.07 6.30 -2.98
CA ASN A 36 16.62 5.07 -3.53
C ASN A 36 17.66 4.40 -2.60
N ASP A 37 18.22 5.14 -1.64
CA ASP A 37 19.14 4.60 -0.62
C ASP A 37 18.42 4.08 0.65
N GLN A 38 17.07 4.17 0.67
CA GLN A 38 16.22 3.62 1.73
C GLN A 38 16.02 2.08 1.78
N PRO A 39 16.35 1.23 0.76
CA PRO A 39 15.92 -0.17 0.77
C PRO A 39 16.60 -1.01 1.85
N GLN A 40 17.77 -0.61 2.35
CA GLN A 40 18.44 -1.31 3.46
C GLN A 40 17.64 -1.24 4.76
N THR A 41 17.00 -0.10 5.03
CA THR A 41 16.15 0.08 6.21
C THR A 41 14.86 -0.73 6.10
N CYS A 42 14.28 -0.84 4.90
CA CYS A 42 13.11 -1.69 4.67
C CYS A 42 13.39 -3.16 4.97
N LEU A 43 14.54 -3.69 4.53
CA LEU A 43 14.95 -5.08 4.77
C LEU A 43 15.14 -5.38 6.28
N LEU A 44 15.71 -4.43 7.03
CA LEU A 44 15.89 -4.53 8.48
C LEU A 44 14.55 -4.49 9.23
N LEU A 45 13.61 -3.66 8.79
CA LEU A 45 12.28 -3.58 9.41
C LEU A 45 11.46 -4.85 9.16
N GLU A 46 11.56 -5.39 7.95
CA GLU A 46 10.91 -6.63 7.54
C GLU A 46 11.36 -7.86 8.31
N THR A 47 12.61 -7.88 8.80
CA THR A 47 13.18 -9.01 9.54
C THR A 47 12.90 -8.94 11.04
N ASN A 48 12.73 -7.73 11.60
CA ASN A 48 12.67 -7.54 13.05
C ASN A 48 11.29 -7.17 13.61
N PHE A 49 10.41 -6.51 12.83
CA PHE A 49 9.21 -5.87 13.40
C PHE A 49 7.90 -6.21 12.70
N LEU A 50 7.93 -6.76 11.48
CA LEU A 50 6.71 -7.12 10.77
C LEU A 50 6.31 -8.58 11.08
N PRO A 51 5.05 -8.84 11.48
CA PRO A 51 4.56 -10.20 11.63
C PRO A 51 4.68 -10.95 10.29
N SER A 52 4.77 -12.28 10.35
CA SER A 52 4.91 -13.18 9.19
C SER A 52 3.67 -13.24 8.28
N MET A 53 2.97 -12.12 8.07
CA MET A 53 1.91 -12.01 7.08
C MET A 53 2.52 -11.78 5.69
N PRO A 54 1.89 -12.28 4.61
CA PRO A 54 2.30 -11.99 3.25
C PRO A 54 2.19 -10.48 3.00
N LYS A 55 3.37 -9.85 2.89
CA LYS A 55 3.61 -8.41 2.81
C LYS A 55 2.82 -7.75 1.68
N TRP A 56 2.48 -6.49 1.90
CA TRP A 56 1.72 -5.56 1.05
C TRP A 56 2.56 -4.91 -0.07
N PHE A 57 3.79 -5.38 -0.28
CA PHE A 57 4.71 -4.87 -1.29
C PHE A 57 4.65 -5.68 -2.59
N PRO A 58 4.85 -5.02 -3.76
CA PRO A 58 4.44 -5.51 -5.07
C PRO A 58 5.15 -6.78 -5.56
N GLU A 59 6.22 -7.21 -4.91
CA GLU A 59 6.95 -8.41 -5.34
C GLU A 59 6.16 -9.72 -5.11
N ARG A 60 5.08 -9.69 -4.32
CA ARG A 60 4.30 -10.90 -3.93
C ARG A 60 2.78 -10.72 -3.92
N SER A 61 2.23 -9.83 -4.76
CA SER A 61 0.78 -9.62 -4.83
C SER A 61 -0.01 -10.88 -5.23
N VAL A 62 0.58 -11.77 -6.04
CA VAL A 62 -0.04 -13.03 -6.44
C VAL A 62 -0.19 -13.99 -5.25
N ASP A 63 0.80 -14.00 -4.35
CA ASP A 63 0.83 -14.90 -3.20
C ASP A 63 -0.29 -14.59 -2.19
N GLN A 64 -0.74 -13.33 -2.11
CA GLN A 64 -1.83 -12.93 -1.22
C GLN A 64 -3.17 -13.58 -1.62
N THR A 65 -3.48 -13.63 -2.91
CA THR A 65 -4.70 -14.29 -3.40
C THR A 65 -4.62 -15.79 -3.19
N ILE A 66 -3.46 -16.40 -3.47
CA ILE A 66 -3.22 -17.83 -3.22
C ILE A 66 -3.36 -18.17 -1.74
N TYR A 67 -2.89 -17.29 -0.85
CA TYR A 67 -3.01 -17.47 0.59
C TYR A 67 -4.47 -17.51 1.06
N VAL A 68 -5.28 -16.55 0.63
CA VAL A 68 -6.73 -16.52 0.97
C VAL A 68 -7.44 -17.74 0.40
N GLU A 69 -7.14 -18.13 -0.84
CA GLU A 69 -7.72 -19.33 -1.45
C GLU A 69 -7.35 -20.60 -0.67
N THR A 70 -6.09 -20.71 -0.23
CA THR A 70 -5.61 -21.85 0.55
C THR A 70 -6.28 -21.92 1.91
N ASP A 71 -6.42 -20.78 2.60
CA ASP A 71 -7.11 -20.71 3.89
C ASP A 71 -8.57 -21.15 3.78
N ILE A 72 -9.29 -20.66 2.76
CA ILE A 72 -10.67 -21.08 2.48
C ILE A 72 -10.73 -22.60 2.25
N ARG A 73 -9.83 -23.16 1.42
CA ARG A 73 -9.79 -24.60 1.15
C ARG A 73 -9.51 -25.41 2.42
N LEU A 74 -8.61 -24.96 3.29
CA LEU A 74 -8.30 -25.63 4.56
C LEU A 74 -9.49 -25.59 5.53
N CYS A 75 -10.19 -24.47 5.64
CA CYS A 75 -11.38 -24.36 6.47
C CYS A 75 -12.50 -25.28 5.99
N ILE A 76 -12.70 -25.38 4.67
CA ILE A 76 -13.66 -26.33 4.08
C ILE A 76 -13.28 -27.78 4.45
N LEU A 77 -12.01 -28.16 4.31
CA LEU A 77 -11.54 -29.50 4.67
C LEU A 77 -11.73 -29.82 6.16
N GLN A 78 -11.51 -28.83 7.03
CA GLN A 78 -11.66 -28.97 8.48
C GLN A 78 -13.11 -28.81 8.98
N ARG A 79 -14.08 -28.61 8.07
CA ARG A 79 -15.48 -28.25 8.40
C ARG A 79 -15.60 -27.05 9.34
N LYS A 80 -14.71 -26.07 9.19
CA LYS A 80 -14.72 -24.80 9.92
C LYS A 80 -15.22 -23.67 9.01
N THR A 81 -15.79 -22.64 9.61
CA THR A 81 -16.16 -21.42 8.91
C THR A 81 -14.99 -20.44 8.92
N SER A 82 -14.54 -20.01 7.73
CA SER A 82 -13.60 -18.87 7.59
C SER A 82 -14.37 -17.60 7.27
N ALA A 83 -13.93 -16.47 7.81
CA ALA A 83 -14.47 -15.15 7.52
C ALA A 83 -13.32 -14.20 7.22
N ALA A 84 -13.41 -13.49 6.09
CA ALA A 84 -12.44 -12.49 5.67
C ALA A 84 -13.06 -11.10 5.73
N ILE A 85 -12.32 -10.12 6.25
CA ILE A 85 -12.72 -8.72 6.29
C ILE A 85 -11.78 -7.94 5.37
N PHE A 86 -12.34 -7.36 4.31
CA PHE A 86 -11.59 -6.49 3.40
C PHE A 86 -11.75 -5.04 3.85
N PHE A 87 -10.63 -4.36 4.09
CA PHE A 87 -10.61 -2.97 4.51
C PHE A 87 -9.90 -2.12 3.45
N ASP A 88 -10.56 -1.06 2.99
CA ASP A 88 -9.99 -0.08 2.06
C ASP A 88 -9.88 1.29 2.77
N ILE A 89 -8.71 1.90 2.71
CA ILE A 89 -8.42 3.17 3.38
C ILE A 89 -8.50 4.29 2.36
N GLU A 90 -9.45 5.20 2.57
CA GLU A 90 -9.60 6.37 1.73
C GLU A 90 -8.40 7.33 1.90
N LYS A 91 -7.68 7.60 0.79
CA LYS A 91 -6.55 8.55 0.73
C LYS A 91 -5.45 8.23 1.75
N ALA A 92 -5.05 6.96 1.85
CA ALA A 92 -4.07 6.48 2.84
C ALA A 92 -2.79 7.34 2.90
N TYR A 93 -2.19 7.69 1.75
CA TYR A 93 -0.96 8.48 1.68
C TYR A 93 -1.15 9.95 2.05
N ASP A 94 -2.33 10.53 1.80
CA ASP A 94 -2.60 11.93 2.16
C ASP A 94 -2.93 12.07 3.66
N ARG A 95 -3.47 11.00 4.27
CA ARG A 95 -3.92 10.95 5.66
C ARG A 95 -2.89 10.34 6.63
N THR A 96 -1.66 10.09 6.18
CA THR A 96 -0.61 9.57 7.05
C THR A 96 -0.31 10.52 8.21
N TRP A 97 -0.26 9.99 9.42
CA TRP A 97 0.08 10.77 10.61
C TRP A 97 1.55 11.18 10.58
N ARG A 98 1.83 12.44 10.24
CA ARG A 98 3.19 12.99 10.12
C ARG A 98 4.04 12.88 11.39
N TYR A 99 3.43 12.96 12.57
CA TYR A 99 4.14 12.86 13.86
C TYR A 99 4.24 11.43 14.40
N GLY A 100 3.53 10.46 13.81
CA GLY A 100 3.52 9.06 14.26
C GLY A 100 4.40 8.12 13.42
N ILE A 101 5.09 8.65 12.39
CA ILE A 101 5.96 7.90 11.47
C ILE A 101 7.45 8.17 11.76
N ALA A 102 7.77 8.74 12.94
CA ALA A 102 9.15 9.00 13.36
C ALA A 102 9.89 7.72 13.75
#